data_AF-A0A8K0G2V3-F1
#
_entry.id   AF-A0A8K0G2V3-F1
#
_cell.length_a   1.000
_cell.length_b   1.000
_cell.length_c   1.000
_cell.angle_alpha   90.00
_cell.angle_beta   90.00
_cell.angle_gamma   90.00
#
_symmetry.space_group_name_H-M   'P 1'
#
loop_
_entity.id
_entity.type
_entity.pdbx_description
1 polymer ?
#
loop_
_entity_poly.entity_id
_entity_poly.type
_entity_poly.pdbx_seq_one_letter_code
_entity_poly.pdbx_strand_id
1 'polypeptide(L)'
;MATTLRRGDDCSPNIIIQGDDEFIFTKDLDGISTDCVRGRVGIQNGIHAWKIYWNAASRDPYSIIGVATKDTPLHSDEVGVLVGGDNCSWGWDVQSTMLYHNSHPDQGAIYPQFMEHSVRLVVPNEIAMLLNMNEGTLSYYVKGCYLGVAFKGLAGLKLYPIINVTSQHTQVRMEYLGSLP
;
A
#
# COMPACT_ATOMS: atom_id res chain seq x y z
N MET A 1 5.22 -9.59 -19.29
CA MET A 1 5.42 -8.14 -19.26
C MET A 1 4.58 -7.56 -18.13
N ALA A 2 5.22 -6.70 -17.32
CA ALA A 2 4.75 -5.84 -16.22
C ALA A 2 3.57 -6.31 -15.34
N THR A 3 3.90 -6.64 -14.10
CA THR A 3 3.17 -6.43 -12.83
C THR A 3 1.90 -5.57 -12.89
N THR A 4 0.76 -6.23 -12.93
CA THR A 4 -0.56 -5.64 -13.13
C THR A 4 -1.62 -6.34 -12.26
N LEU A 5 -2.65 -5.60 -11.83
CA LEU A 5 -3.83 -6.11 -11.11
C LEU A 5 -4.83 -6.70 -12.11
N ARG A 6 -4.93 -8.02 -12.23
CA ARG A 6 -5.96 -8.66 -13.10
C ARG A 6 -7.18 -9.07 -12.30
N ARG A 7 -8.34 -9.03 -12.96
CA ARG A 7 -9.62 -9.55 -12.49
C ARG A 7 -9.47 -11.02 -12.05
N GLY A 8 -9.77 -11.30 -10.78
CA GLY A 8 -9.71 -12.64 -10.18
C GLY A 8 -8.29 -13.10 -9.87
N ASP A 9 -7.93 -13.09 -8.59
CA ASP A 9 -7.39 -14.26 -7.85
C ASP A 9 -6.73 -13.87 -6.51
N ASP A 10 -6.38 -12.58 -6.28
CA ASP A 10 -5.70 -12.14 -5.04
C ASP A 10 -6.17 -10.75 -4.56
N CYS A 11 -7.47 -10.61 -4.32
CA CYS A 11 -8.10 -9.42 -3.73
C CYS A 11 -9.29 -9.79 -2.84
N SER A 12 -9.72 -8.87 -1.99
CA SER A 12 -11.00 -8.98 -1.26
C SER A 12 -12.17 -9.20 -2.22
N PRO A 13 -13.22 -9.96 -1.82
CA PRO A 13 -14.44 -10.10 -2.60
C PRO A 13 -15.18 -8.79 -2.87
N ASN A 14 -14.94 -7.73 -2.08
CA ASN A 14 -15.59 -6.42 -2.23
C ASN A 14 -14.85 -5.48 -3.20
N ILE A 15 -13.71 -5.92 -3.75
CA ILE A 15 -12.90 -5.14 -4.68
C ILE A 15 -13.25 -5.52 -6.12
N ILE A 16 -13.63 -4.52 -6.90
CA ILE A 16 -13.84 -4.65 -8.34
C ILE A 16 -12.67 -3.99 -9.07
N ILE A 17 -11.96 -4.78 -9.86
CA ILE A 17 -10.95 -4.30 -10.80
C ILE A 17 -11.69 -3.86 -12.07
N GLN A 18 -11.50 -2.60 -12.46
CA GLN A 18 -12.21 -1.97 -13.58
C GLN A 18 -11.47 -2.16 -14.90
N GLY A 19 -12.21 -2.56 -15.95
CA GLY A 19 -11.74 -2.60 -17.34
C GLY A 19 -10.66 -3.64 -17.65
N ASP A 20 -10.16 -3.59 -18.89
CA ASP A 20 -8.96 -4.31 -19.34
C ASP A 20 -7.66 -3.60 -18.88
N ASP A 21 -7.79 -2.34 -18.43
CA ASP A 21 -6.71 -1.59 -17.82
C ASP A 21 -6.51 -2.10 -16.39
N GLU A 22 -5.56 -3.01 -16.24
CA GLU A 22 -5.20 -3.80 -15.06
C GLU A 22 -4.67 -2.99 -13.85
N PHE A 23 -5.23 -1.81 -13.60
CA PHE A 23 -4.62 -0.78 -12.78
C PHE A 23 -5.60 0.02 -11.94
N ILE A 24 -6.91 -0.11 -12.12
CA ILE A 24 -7.91 0.66 -11.38
C ILE A 24 -8.81 -0.29 -10.62
N PHE A 25 -9.04 -0.02 -9.34
CA PHE A 25 -10.03 -0.77 -8.59
C PHE A 25 -10.91 0.15 -7.74
N THR A 26 -12.07 -0.38 -7.39
CA THR A 26 -13.08 0.27 -6.55
C THR A 26 -13.62 -0.71 -5.53
N LYS A 27 -13.93 -0.22 -4.34
CA LYS A 27 -14.71 -0.96 -3.34
C LYS A 27 -16.19 -0.83 -3.66
N ASP A 28 -16.84 -1.94 -4.00
CA ASP A 28 -18.23 -2.01 -4.50
C ASP A 28 -19.26 -2.36 -3.43
N LEU A 29 -18.84 -2.43 -2.16
CA LEU A 29 -19.72 -2.72 -1.03
C LEU A 29 -20.07 -1.45 -0.23
N ASP A 30 -21.37 -1.20 -0.06
CA ASP A 30 -21.94 -0.21 0.86
C ASP A 30 -21.96 -0.77 2.30
N GLY A 31 -20.77 -1.08 2.84
CA GLY A 31 -20.60 -1.76 4.12
C GLY A 31 -19.39 -1.29 4.93
N ILE A 32 -19.37 -1.68 6.20
CA ILE A 32 -18.24 -1.51 7.11
C ILE A 32 -17.32 -2.71 6.89
N SER A 33 -16.16 -2.47 6.31
CA SER A 33 -15.16 -3.51 6.04
C SER A 33 -13.81 -2.88 5.70
N THR A 34 -12.75 -3.64 5.88
CA THR A 34 -11.43 -3.36 5.33
C THR A 34 -11.13 -4.32 4.19
N ASP A 35 -10.77 -3.79 3.04
CA ASP A 35 -10.61 -4.56 1.82
C ASP A 35 -9.27 -4.26 1.16
N CYS A 36 -8.53 -5.32 0.85
CA CYS A 36 -7.20 -5.20 0.26
C CYS A 36 -7.14 -5.83 -1.12
N VAL A 37 -6.16 -5.36 -1.88
CA VAL A 37 -5.81 -5.89 -3.19
C VAL A 37 -4.30 -6.02 -3.29
N ARG A 38 -3.83 -7.20 -3.72
CA ARG A 38 -2.41 -7.50 -3.91
C ARG A 38 -2.03 -7.46 -5.38
N GLY A 39 -0.84 -6.94 -5.68
CA GLY A 39 -0.22 -7.07 -6.99
C GLY A 39 0.05 -8.53 -7.34
N ARG A 40 0.08 -8.86 -8.63
CA ARG A 40 0.21 -10.25 -9.10
C ARG A 40 1.61 -10.87 -8.90
N VAL A 41 2.67 -10.08 -9.01
CA VAL A 41 4.05 -10.60 -9.04
C VAL A 41 4.72 -10.32 -7.72
N GLY A 42 5.25 -11.39 -7.13
CA GLY A 42 6.05 -11.31 -5.91
C GLY A 42 7.49 -11.01 -6.27
N ILE A 43 8.03 -9.97 -5.67
CA ILE A 43 9.36 -9.43 -5.88
C ILE A 43 10.30 -10.02 -4.82
N GLN A 44 11.48 -10.46 -5.26
CA GLN A 44 12.48 -11.12 -4.38
C GLN A 44 13.89 -10.53 -4.51
N ASN A 45 14.14 -9.71 -5.53
CA ASN A 45 15.43 -9.12 -5.86
C ASN A 45 15.20 -7.83 -6.63
N GLY A 46 16.25 -7.01 -6.77
CA GLY A 46 16.21 -5.76 -7.51
C GLY A 46 15.51 -4.61 -6.79
N ILE A 47 15.42 -3.50 -7.49
CA ILE A 47 14.75 -2.28 -7.07
C ILE A 47 13.54 -2.07 -7.95
N HIS A 48 12.36 -1.96 -7.35
CA HIS A 48 11.08 -1.90 -8.05
C HIS A 48 10.29 -0.67 -7.61
N ALA A 49 9.65 0.00 -8.57
CA ALA A 49 8.88 1.21 -8.30
C ALA A 49 7.45 1.12 -8.85
N TRP A 50 6.51 1.67 -8.09
CA TRP A 50 5.13 1.85 -8.51
C TRP A 50 4.70 3.29 -8.26
N LYS A 51 3.84 3.80 -9.12
CA LYS A 51 3.12 5.05 -8.91
C LYS A 51 1.68 4.73 -8.53
N ILE A 52 1.20 5.33 -7.45
CA ILE A 52 -0.16 5.20 -6.96
C ILE A 52 -0.85 6.55 -7.12
N TYR A 53 -2.00 6.55 -7.80
CA TYR A 53 -2.90 7.68 -7.85
C TYR A 53 -4.12 7.35 -6.98
N TRP A 54 -4.28 8.10 -5.91
CA TRP A 54 -5.41 7.99 -4.99
C TRP A 54 -5.84 9.39 -4.61
N ASN A 55 -7.07 9.79 -4.93
CA ASN A 55 -7.55 11.13 -4.58
C ASN A 55 -7.48 11.37 -3.05
N ALA A 56 -6.71 12.37 -2.62
CA ALA A 56 -6.51 12.69 -1.21
C ALA A 56 -7.81 13.09 -0.50
N ALA A 57 -8.79 13.64 -1.22
CA ALA A 57 -10.08 13.99 -0.65
C ALA A 57 -11.02 12.77 -0.44
N SER A 58 -10.69 11.60 -1.00
CA SER A 58 -11.48 10.36 -0.88
C SER A 58 -10.78 9.27 -0.07
N ARG A 59 -9.85 9.67 0.81
CA ARG A 59 -9.12 8.79 1.72
C ARG A 59 -9.72 8.88 3.12
N ASP A 60 -10.22 7.76 3.61
CA ASP A 60 -10.59 7.59 5.01
C ASP A 60 -9.38 7.10 5.83
N PRO A 61 -9.49 7.06 7.18
CA PRO A 61 -8.53 6.36 8.01
C PRO A 61 -8.25 4.95 7.50
N TYR A 62 -7.00 4.51 7.63
CA TYR A 62 -6.53 3.22 7.10
C TYR A 62 -6.53 3.15 5.56
N SER A 63 -6.23 4.27 4.91
CA SER A 63 -5.85 4.31 3.50
C SER A 63 -4.37 3.92 3.38
N ILE A 64 -4.07 2.62 3.37
CA ILE A 64 -2.70 2.10 3.55
C ILE A 64 -2.14 1.60 2.21
N ILE A 65 -0.91 2.00 1.90
CA ILE A 65 -0.14 1.50 0.76
C ILE A 65 1.10 0.80 1.28
N GLY A 66 1.42 -0.38 0.76
CA GLY A 66 2.54 -1.14 1.28
C GLY A 66 2.94 -2.34 0.46
N VAL A 67 3.58 -3.28 1.14
CA VAL A 67 3.95 -4.59 0.59
C VAL A 67 3.55 -5.69 1.57
N ALA A 68 3.28 -6.89 1.05
CA ALA A 68 2.91 -8.05 1.84
C ALA A 68 3.48 -9.35 1.26
N THR A 69 3.64 -10.37 2.11
CA THR A 69 3.76 -11.76 1.65
C THR A 69 2.42 -12.27 1.12
N LYS A 70 2.29 -13.55 0.75
CA LYS A 70 0.98 -14.13 0.39
C LYS A 70 0.07 -14.40 1.59
N ASP A 71 0.63 -14.44 2.79
CA ASP A 71 -0.08 -14.89 3.98
C ASP A 71 -0.92 -13.78 4.63
N THR A 72 -0.69 -12.51 4.24
CA THR A 72 -1.51 -11.39 4.71
C THR A 72 -2.96 -11.53 4.24
N PRO A 73 -3.94 -11.47 5.16
CA PRO A 73 -5.36 -11.47 4.84
C PRO A 73 -5.74 -10.29 3.95
N LEU A 74 -6.74 -10.49 3.10
CA LEU A 74 -7.18 -9.43 2.17
C LEU A 74 -8.50 -8.80 2.55
N HIS A 75 -9.21 -9.33 3.54
CA HIS A 75 -10.52 -8.84 3.94
C HIS A 75 -10.69 -8.92 5.46
N SER A 76 -11.43 -7.96 6.00
CA SER A 76 -11.94 -7.94 7.37
C SER A 76 -13.32 -7.31 7.40
N ASP A 77 -14.22 -7.85 8.21
CA ASP A 77 -15.54 -7.29 8.50
C ASP A 77 -15.46 -6.03 9.40
N GLU A 78 -14.26 -5.67 9.87
CA GLU A 78 -13.99 -4.48 10.67
C GLU A 78 -13.18 -3.45 9.88
N VAL A 79 -13.36 -2.16 10.21
CA VAL A 79 -12.57 -1.05 9.67
C VAL A 79 -11.29 -0.90 10.50
N GLY A 80 -10.12 -1.08 9.88
CA GLY A 80 -8.86 -1.07 10.60
C GLY A 80 -7.61 -1.22 9.73
N VAL A 81 -6.50 -1.45 10.42
CA VAL A 81 -5.18 -1.73 9.83
C VAL A 81 -5.09 -3.22 9.51
N LEU A 82 -5.40 -3.61 8.28
CA LEU A 82 -5.16 -4.98 7.82
C LEU A 82 -3.72 -5.11 7.28
N VAL A 83 -3.31 -4.18 6.41
CA VAL A 83 -1.91 -4.07 5.95
C VAL A 83 -1.07 -3.44 7.06
N GLY A 84 -0.13 -4.20 7.61
CA GLY A 84 0.71 -3.83 8.75
C GLY A 84 0.16 -4.26 10.11
N GLY A 85 -1.03 -4.85 10.16
CA GLY A 85 -1.61 -5.40 11.38
C GLY A 85 -1.03 -6.75 11.79
N ASP A 86 -0.33 -7.42 10.85
CA ASP A 86 0.35 -8.69 11.04
C ASP A 86 1.86 -8.57 10.79
N ASN A 87 2.58 -9.70 10.96
CA ASN A 87 4.01 -9.79 10.66
C ASN A 87 4.31 -10.14 9.18
N CYS A 88 3.29 -10.20 8.34
CA CYS A 88 3.36 -10.59 6.93
C CYS A 88 3.26 -9.38 5.99
N SER A 89 2.96 -8.19 6.51
CA SER A 89 2.79 -6.97 5.73
C SER A 89 3.39 -5.73 6.40
N TRP A 90 3.70 -4.74 5.57
CA TRP A 90 4.30 -3.46 5.94
C TRP A 90 3.57 -2.36 5.19
N GLY A 91 2.95 -1.42 5.92
CA GLY A 91 2.03 -0.45 5.33
C GLY A 91 2.22 0.96 5.83
N TRP A 92 2.14 1.93 4.92
CA TRP A 92 2.05 3.35 5.24
C TRP A 92 0.63 3.86 5.03
N ASP A 93 -0.04 4.27 6.11
CA ASP A 93 -1.32 4.98 6.04
C ASP A 93 -1.06 6.42 5.58
N VAL A 94 -1.45 6.70 4.33
CA VAL A 94 -1.21 7.98 3.68
C VAL A 94 -2.20 9.06 4.12
N GLN A 95 -3.23 8.71 4.89
CA GLN A 95 -4.14 9.65 5.52
C GLN A 95 -3.63 10.10 6.89
N SER A 96 -3.22 9.15 7.73
CA SER A 96 -2.75 9.45 9.10
C SER A 96 -1.25 9.70 9.19
N THR A 97 -0.49 9.38 8.13
CA THR A 97 0.99 9.45 8.05
C THR A 97 1.70 8.47 8.99
N MET A 98 1.04 7.35 9.30
CA MET A 98 1.54 6.32 10.22
C MET A 98 2.02 5.08 9.46
N LEU A 99 3.13 4.50 9.91
CA LEU A 99 3.63 3.20 9.49
C LEU A 99 3.12 2.11 10.41
N TYR A 100 2.72 1.00 9.82
CA TYR A 100 2.25 -0.19 10.52
C TYR A 100 3.02 -1.43 10.05
N HIS A 101 3.44 -2.24 11.01
CA HIS A 101 3.98 -3.59 10.83
C HIS A 101 3.91 -4.31 12.17
N ASN A 102 3.20 -5.43 12.23
CA ASN A 102 2.95 -6.18 13.45
C ASN A 102 2.49 -5.28 14.61
N SER A 103 1.58 -4.35 14.31
CA SER A 103 1.20 -3.27 15.22
C SER A 103 -0.29 -3.04 15.20
N HIS A 104 -0.86 -2.78 16.38
CA HIS A 104 -2.24 -2.34 16.51
C HIS A 104 -2.39 -0.87 16.02
N PRO A 105 -3.59 -0.42 15.59
CA PRO A 105 -3.80 0.95 15.09
C PRO A 105 -3.28 2.11 15.96
N ASP A 106 -3.21 1.94 17.28
CA ASP A 106 -2.72 2.93 18.24
C ASP A 106 -1.18 2.89 18.44
N GLN A 107 -0.49 1.95 17.78
CA GLN A 107 0.94 1.70 17.94
C GLN A 107 1.76 1.98 16.66
N GLY A 108 1.16 2.64 15.67
CA GLY A 108 1.89 3.02 14.45
C GLY A 108 3.03 3.99 14.74
N ALA A 109 3.97 4.09 13.80
CA ALA A 109 5.09 5.05 13.87
C ALA A 109 4.88 6.22 12.89
N ILE A 110 5.16 7.46 13.31
CA ILE A 110 5.06 8.64 12.43
C ILE A 110 6.07 8.55 11.29
N TYR A 111 5.63 8.89 10.08
CA TYR A 111 6.48 8.97 8.90
C TYR A 111 6.11 10.14 7.99
N PRO A 112 7.11 10.85 7.42
CA PRO A 112 8.55 10.65 7.57
C PRO A 112 9.12 11.03 8.95
N GLN A 113 10.18 10.33 9.36
CA GLN A 113 10.81 10.49 10.68
C GLN A 113 11.48 11.85 10.91
N PHE A 114 11.76 12.60 9.85
CA PHE A 114 12.40 13.92 9.94
C PHE A 114 11.43 15.07 10.18
N MET A 115 10.11 14.83 10.20
CA MET A 115 9.14 15.88 10.51
C MET A 115 8.96 16.07 12.01
N GLU A 116 8.87 17.32 12.43
CA GLU A 116 8.47 17.67 13.79
C GLU A 116 7.05 17.15 14.06
N HIS A 117 6.82 16.59 15.25
CA HIS A 117 5.53 15.98 15.65
C HIS A 117 4.30 16.91 15.50
N SER A 118 4.51 18.22 15.38
CA SER A 118 3.47 19.24 15.22
C SER A 118 3.01 19.45 13.77
N VAL A 119 3.77 18.98 12.76
CA VAL A 119 3.47 19.19 11.34
C VAL A 119 3.19 17.85 10.67
N ARG A 120 1.92 17.60 10.31
CA ARG A 120 1.56 16.41 9.54
C ARG A 120 1.78 16.63 8.04
N LEU A 121 2.34 15.61 7.38
CA LEU A 121 2.43 15.60 5.92
C LEU A 121 1.03 15.57 5.30
N VAL A 122 0.73 16.53 4.43
CA VAL A 122 -0.42 16.40 3.53
C VAL A 122 0.03 15.63 2.30
N VAL A 123 -0.33 14.35 2.23
CA VAL A 123 0.06 13.46 1.13
C VAL A 123 -0.78 13.78 -0.12
N PRO A 124 -0.16 14.14 -1.27
CA PRO A 124 -0.87 14.48 -2.50
C PRO A 124 -1.52 13.25 -3.15
N ASN A 125 -2.27 13.46 -4.24
CA ASN A 125 -2.93 12.39 -4.99
C ASN A 125 -1.95 11.36 -5.57
N GLU A 126 -0.79 11.82 -6.04
CA GLU A 126 0.26 10.96 -6.63
C GLU A 126 1.33 10.63 -5.59
N ILE A 127 1.55 9.33 -5.38
CA ILE A 127 2.54 8.76 -4.47
C ILE A 127 3.40 7.79 -5.26
N ALA A 128 4.71 7.78 -5.06
CA ALA A 128 5.55 6.70 -5.56
C ALA A 128 6.01 5.81 -4.40
N MET A 129 5.94 4.51 -4.60
CA MET A 129 6.42 3.48 -3.68
C MET A 129 7.64 2.78 -4.29
N LEU A 130 8.71 2.64 -3.51
CA LEU A 130 9.98 2.05 -3.92
C LEU A 130 10.32 0.88 -3.01
N LEU A 131 10.38 -0.33 -3.56
CA LEU A 131 10.84 -1.53 -2.89
C LEU A 131 12.25 -1.87 -3.38
N ASN A 132 13.24 -1.78 -2.51
CA ASN A 132 14.61 -2.19 -2.78
C ASN A 132 14.86 -3.53 -2.08
N MET A 133 14.75 -4.64 -2.81
CA MET A 133 14.99 -5.98 -2.27
C MET A 133 16.48 -6.30 -2.10
N ASN A 134 17.37 -5.55 -2.76
CA ASN A 134 18.82 -5.69 -2.60
C ASN A 134 19.26 -5.21 -1.21
N GLU A 135 18.66 -4.12 -0.71
CA GLU A 135 18.89 -3.61 0.66
C GLU A 135 17.82 -4.05 1.67
N GLY A 136 16.71 -4.64 1.19
CA GLY A 136 15.59 -5.04 2.02
C GLY A 136 14.84 -3.85 2.63
N THR A 137 14.57 -2.81 1.83
CA THR A 137 13.91 -1.58 2.29
C THR A 137 12.67 -1.21 1.48
N LEU A 138 11.71 -0.56 2.14
CA LEU A 138 10.55 0.07 1.51
C LEU A 138 10.58 1.57 1.81
N SER A 139 10.38 2.38 0.78
CA SER A 139 10.41 3.85 0.88
C SER A 139 9.34 4.49 -0.02
N TYR A 140 9.10 5.79 0.17
CA TYR A 140 8.10 6.53 -0.61
C TYR A 140 8.60 7.89 -1.08
N TYR A 141 8.02 8.37 -2.18
CA TYR A 141 8.20 9.72 -2.69
C TYR A 141 6.85 10.41 -2.87
N VAL A 142 6.81 11.70 -2.58
CA VAL A 142 5.65 12.56 -2.83
C VAL A 142 6.12 13.89 -3.40
N LYS A 143 5.48 14.39 -4.47
CA LYS A 143 5.90 15.62 -5.18
C LYS A 143 7.40 15.64 -5.51
N GLY A 144 7.98 14.50 -5.90
CA GLY A 144 9.41 14.36 -6.19
C GLY A 144 10.34 14.36 -4.97
N CYS A 145 9.82 14.48 -3.75
CA CYS A 145 10.61 14.47 -2.52
C CYS A 145 10.73 13.05 -1.97
N TYR A 146 11.96 12.58 -1.75
CA TYR A 146 12.22 11.32 -1.04
C TYR A 146 11.89 11.48 0.45
N LEU A 147 11.07 10.59 0.99
CA LEU A 147 10.61 10.65 2.38
C LEU A 147 11.47 9.81 3.35
N GLY A 148 12.54 9.19 2.87
CA GLY A 148 13.38 8.30 3.68
C GLY A 148 12.89 6.85 3.66
N VAL A 149 13.60 5.99 4.40
CA VAL A 149 13.26 4.57 4.54
C VAL A 149 12.11 4.43 5.54
N ALA A 150 11.01 3.83 5.11
CA ALA A 150 9.87 3.52 5.96
C ALA A 150 10.08 2.19 6.70
N PHE A 151 10.51 1.14 5.98
CA PHE A 151 10.72 -0.19 6.54
C PHE A 151 12.05 -0.79 6.11
N LYS A 152 12.60 -1.66 6.97
CA LYS A 152 13.84 -2.41 6.76
C LYS A 152 13.60 -3.89 7.05
N GLY A 153 14.57 -4.74 6.71
CA GLY A 153 14.52 -6.18 7.03
C GLY A 153 13.69 -7.00 6.03
N LEU A 154 13.47 -6.47 4.83
CA LEU A 154 12.65 -7.11 3.81
C LEU A 154 13.43 -8.08 2.90
N ALA A 155 14.77 -8.10 3.01
CA ALA A 155 15.64 -8.91 2.16
C ALA A 155 15.34 -10.41 2.33
N GLY A 156 15.36 -11.16 1.22
CA GLY A 156 15.08 -12.60 1.20
C GLY A 156 13.60 -12.98 1.23
N LEU A 157 12.69 -12.02 1.47
CA LEU A 157 11.25 -12.25 1.38
C LEU A 157 10.77 -12.25 -0.07
N LYS A 158 9.54 -12.73 -0.27
CA LYS A 158 8.79 -12.55 -1.52
C LYS A 158 7.61 -11.62 -1.25
N LEU A 159 7.71 -10.40 -1.76
CA LEU A 159 6.81 -9.32 -1.43
C LEU A 159 6.02 -8.83 -2.64
N TYR A 160 4.75 -8.55 -2.41
CA TYR A 160 3.80 -8.09 -3.40
C TYR A 160 3.34 -6.70 -2.99
N PRO A 161 3.20 -5.74 -3.92
CA PRO A 161 2.58 -4.46 -3.57
C PRO A 161 1.14 -4.71 -3.13
N ILE A 162 0.66 -4.00 -2.12
CA ILE A 162 -0.69 -4.19 -1.55
C ILE A 162 -1.28 -2.83 -1.17
N ILE A 163 -2.60 -2.71 -1.29
CA ILE A 163 -3.35 -1.53 -0.83
C ILE A 163 -4.47 -1.98 0.09
N ASN A 164 -4.65 -1.27 1.21
CA ASN A 164 -5.74 -1.40 2.19
C ASN A 164 -6.74 -0.27 1.97
N VAL A 165 -8.02 -0.58 1.78
CA VAL A 165 -9.07 0.42 1.55
C VAL A 165 -10.24 0.21 2.50
N THR A 166 -10.73 1.31 3.05
CA THR A 166 -11.93 1.36 3.90
C THR A 166 -13.04 2.20 3.25
N SER A 167 -12.67 3.27 2.54
CA SER A 167 -13.56 4.17 1.81
C SER A 167 -14.40 3.49 0.74
N GLN A 168 -15.71 3.71 0.80
CA GLN A 168 -16.66 3.26 -0.22
C GLN A 168 -16.46 4.03 -1.52
N HIS A 169 -16.65 3.36 -2.66
CA HIS A 169 -16.56 3.94 -4.01
C HIS A 169 -15.24 4.68 -4.33
N THR A 170 -14.20 4.50 -3.52
CA THR A 170 -12.91 5.12 -3.79
C THR A 170 -12.28 4.43 -5.00
N GLN A 171 -11.65 5.22 -5.86
CA GLN A 171 -10.95 4.71 -7.03
C GLN A 171 -9.45 4.89 -6.80
N VAL A 172 -8.71 3.80 -6.87
CA VAL A 172 -7.25 3.83 -6.73
C VAL A 172 -6.62 3.24 -7.97
N ARG A 173 -5.61 3.95 -8.49
CA ARG A 173 -4.79 3.47 -9.60
C ARG A 173 -3.38 3.12 -9.12
N MET A 174 -2.86 1.95 -9.48
CA MET A 174 -1.45 1.59 -9.27
C MET A 174 -0.81 1.30 -10.61
N GLU A 175 0.35 1.89 -10.91
CA GLU A 175 1.09 1.73 -12.15
C GLU A 175 2.52 1.28 -11.83
N TYR A 176 2.98 0.19 -12.44
CA TYR A 176 4.36 -0.25 -12.30
C TYR A 176 5.28 0.58 -13.19
N LEU A 177 6.27 1.24 -12.59
CA LEU A 177 7.20 2.13 -13.30
C LEU A 177 8.40 1.38 -13.89
N GLY A 178 8.73 0.22 -13.34
CA GLY A 178 9.87 -0.59 -13.79
C GLY A 178 10.74 -1.10 -12.65
N SER A 179 11.84 -1.73 -13.05
CA SER A 179 12.83 -2.27 -12.14
C SER A 179 14.26 -1.99 -12.58
N LEU A 180 15.15 -1.96 -11.60
CA LEU A 180 16.59 -2.08 -11.77
C LEU A 180 17.06 -3.39 -11.11
N PRO A 181 18.07 -4.06 -11.65
CA PRO A 181 18.68 -5.24 -11.03
C PRO A 181 19.33 -4.91 -9.69
#